data_AF-A0A558GFV9-F1
#
_entry.id   AF-A0A558GFV9-F1
#
_cell.length_a   1.000
_cell.length_b   1.000
_cell.length_c   1.000
_cell.angle_alpha   90.00
_cell.angle_beta   90.00
_cell.angle_gamma   90.00
#
_symmetry.space_group_name_H-M   'P 1'
#
loop_
_entity.id
_entity.type
_entity.pdbx_description
1 polymer ?
#
loop_
_entity_poly.entity_id
_entity_poly.type
_entity_poly.pdbx_seq_one_letter_code
_entity_poly.pdbx_strand_id
1 'polypeptide(L)'
;PGIIMRKLVEGRDGTCRVGGCGEPAFLSQLDHRHNWAEGGPTHPKNLACLCQSHHNMKTDGTLKYLLDPYSGDVIWLFEDGTWTITEADGPLAPKQKRWAQTVAQHITATRKRVREEAQHLKQELDDYAQQQAQAQAQAEDNTDTDASTDDIPF
;
A
#
# COMPACT_ATOMS: atom_id res chain seq x y z
N PRO A 1 -23.52 7.95 -11.08
CA PRO A 1 -22.81 8.80 -10.07
C PRO A 1 -23.09 10.28 -10.37
N GLY A 2 -23.19 11.15 -9.36
CA GLY A 2 -23.37 12.59 -9.56
C GLY A 2 -22.11 13.28 -10.15
N ILE A 3 -22.26 14.48 -10.70
CA ILE A 3 -21.18 15.22 -11.38
C ILE A 3 -19.97 15.43 -10.47
N ILE A 4 -20.19 15.86 -9.22
CA ILE A 4 -19.10 16.09 -8.24
C ILE A 4 -18.32 14.79 -7.97
N MET A 5 -19.03 13.69 -7.79
CA MET A 5 -18.42 12.38 -7.55
C MET A 5 -17.59 11.92 -8.75
N ARG A 6 -18.13 12.08 -9.97
CA ARG A 6 -17.40 11.76 -11.20
C ARG A 6 -16.13 12.59 -11.31
N LYS A 7 -16.21 13.91 -11.13
CA LYS A 7 -15.05 14.81 -11.20
C LYS A 7 -14.02 14.53 -10.11
N LEU A 8 -14.45 14.11 -8.93
CA LEU A 8 -13.55 13.66 -7.87
C LEU A 8 -12.75 12.42 -8.29
N VAL A 9 -13.41 11.41 -8.87
CA VAL A 9 -12.74 10.18 -9.32
C VAL A 9 -11.84 10.47 -10.52
N GLU A 10 -12.32 11.22 -11.51
CA GLU A 10 -11.52 11.64 -12.68
C GLU A 10 -10.29 12.45 -12.26
N GLY A 11 -10.46 13.40 -11.33
CA GLY A 11 -9.37 14.22 -10.82
C GLY A 11 -8.40 13.46 -9.91
N ARG A 12 -8.86 12.40 -9.23
CA ARG A 12 -7.97 11.49 -8.49
C ARG A 12 -7.15 10.65 -9.46
N ASP A 13 -7.81 10.06 -10.46
CA ASP A 13 -7.23 9.03 -11.30
C ASP A 13 -6.36 9.59 -12.41
N GLY A 14 -6.65 10.77 -12.97
CA GLY A 14 -5.87 11.42 -14.02
C GLY A 14 -5.98 10.75 -15.38
N THR A 15 -5.68 9.45 -15.44
CA THR A 15 -5.73 8.56 -16.59
C THR A 15 -6.46 7.26 -16.26
N CYS A 16 -6.60 6.38 -17.26
CA CYS A 16 -7.04 5.01 -17.04
C CYS A 16 -6.08 4.32 -16.07
N ARG A 17 -6.65 3.67 -15.05
CA ARG A 17 -5.86 3.12 -13.95
C ARG A 17 -5.14 1.83 -14.29
N VAL A 18 -5.31 1.22 -15.46
CA VAL A 18 -4.67 -0.07 -15.78
C VAL A 18 -3.27 0.13 -16.36
N GLY A 19 -2.25 -0.48 -15.75
CA GLY A 19 -0.94 -0.75 -16.36
C GLY A 19 -0.29 0.38 -17.18
N GLY A 20 -0.26 1.61 -16.68
CA GLY A 20 0.36 2.75 -17.36
C GLY A 20 -0.40 3.25 -18.61
N CYS A 21 -1.67 2.87 -18.77
CA CYS A 21 -2.52 3.34 -19.85
C CYS A 21 -2.68 4.87 -19.80
N GLY A 22 -2.30 5.56 -20.88
CA GLY A 22 -2.36 7.02 -20.96
C GLY A 22 -3.72 7.61 -21.34
N GLU A 23 -4.78 6.79 -21.47
CA GLU A 23 -6.11 7.30 -21.83
C GLU A 23 -6.60 8.27 -20.74
N PRO A 24 -7.01 9.50 -21.07
CA PRO A 24 -7.44 10.45 -20.06
C PRO A 24 -8.67 9.98 -19.26
N ALA A 25 -8.68 10.26 -17.96
CA ALA A 25 -9.76 9.83 -17.08
C ALA A 25 -11.14 10.39 -17.48
N PHE A 26 -11.19 11.59 -18.07
CA PHE A 26 -12.45 12.21 -18.54
C PHE A 26 -13.03 11.56 -19.80
N LEU A 27 -12.26 10.76 -20.53
CA LEU A 27 -12.72 9.90 -21.62
C LEU A 27 -13.02 8.46 -21.15
N SER A 28 -12.68 8.16 -19.89
CA SER A 28 -12.82 6.84 -19.29
C SER A 28 -14.19 6.65 -18.61
N GLN A 29 -14.57 5.38 -18.47
CA GLN A 29 -15.72 4.94 -17.69
C GLN A 29 -15.35 4.84 -16.21
N LEU A 30 -16.35 5.01 -15.34
CA LEU A 30 -16.18 4.76 -13.91
C LEU A 30 -16.60 3.32 -13.63
N ASP A 31 -15.62 2.45 -13.46
CA ASP A 31 -15.84 1.05 -13.13
C ASP A 31 -15.99 0.84 -11.62
N HIS A 32 -16.88 -0.06 -11.24
CA HIS A 32 -17.08 -0.46 -9.84
C HIS A 32 -16.16 -1.64 -9.47
N ARG A 33 -15.31 -1.47 -8.45
CA ARG A 33 -14.43 -2.54 -7.95
C ARG A 33 -15.24 -3.74 -7.45
N HIS A 34 -16.15 -3.49 -6.52
CA HIS A 34 -17.23 -4.40 -6.21
C HIS A 34 -18.41 -4.02 -7.10
N ASN A 35 -18.79 -4.93 -8.02
CA ASN A 35 -19.81 -4.66 -9.03
C ASN A 35 -21.11 -4.15 -8.41
N TRP A 36 -21.72 -3.15 -9.04
CA TRP A 36 -23.00 -2.61 -8.56
C TRP A 36 -24.10 -3.67 -8.51
N ALA A 37 -24.15 -4.56 -9.50
CA ALA A 37 -25.09 -5.68 -9.56
C ALA A 37 -24.94 -6.69 -8.41
N GLU A 38 -23.77 -6.73 -7.76
CA GLU A 38 -23.48 -7.59 -6.61
C GLU A 38 -23.66 -6.87 -5.26
N GLY A 39 -24.19 -5.64 -5.27
CA GLY A 39 -24.36 -4.82 -4.06
C GLY A 39 -23.27 -3.76 -3.85
N GLY A 40 -22.38 -3.57 -4.82
CA GLY A 40 -21.33 -2.57 -4.79
C GLY A 40 -21.84 -1.13 -4.65
N PRO A 41 -21.37 -0.35 -3.66
CA PRO A 41 -21.80 1.03 -3.51
C PRO A 41 -21.24 1.90 -4.64
N THR A 42 -22.05 2.84 -5.14
CA THR A 42 -21.56 3.89 -6.02
C THR A 42 -20.89 4.97 -5.16
N HIS A 43 -19.61 4.77 -4.86
CA HIS A 43 -18.82 5.62 -3.97
C HIS A 43 -17.40 5.77 -4.50
N PRO A 44 -16.70 6.91 -4.33
CA PRO A 44 -15.34 7.11 -4.85
C PRO A 44 -14.33 6.01 -4.46
N LYS A 45 -14.47 5.45 -3.26
CA LYS A 45 -13.64 4.32 -2.77
C LYS A 45 -13.91 2.99 -3.47
N ASN A 46 -14.98 2.89 -4.25
CA ASN A 46 -15.35 1.70 -5.02
C ASN A 46 -15.31 1.97 -6.53
N LEU A 47 -14.90 3.17 -6.97
CA LEU A 47 -14.87 3.54 -8.38
C LEU A 47 -13.44 3.76 -8.86
N ALA A 48 -13.14 3.38 -10.09
CA ALA A 48 -11.87 3.70 -10.78
C ALA A 48 -12.13 4.06 -12.25
N CYS A 49 -11.29 4.91 -12.84
CA CYS A 49 -11.34 5.24 -14.25
C CYS A 49 -10.71 4.13 -15.11
N LEU A 50 -11.52 3.53 -15.99
CA LEU A 50 -11.08 2.54 -16.97
C LEU A 50 -11.49 2.99 -18.38
N CYS A 51 -10.56 2.94 -19.34
CA CYS A 51 -10.92 3.12 -20.74
C CYS A 51 -11.81 1.96 -21.20
N GLN A 52 -12.53 2.13 -22.31
CA GLN A 52 -13.48 1.11 -22.80
C GLN A 52 -12.83 -0.29 -22.95
N SER A 53 -11.60 -0.35 -23.46
CA SER A 53 -10.88 -1.62 -23.64
C SER A 53 -10.65 -2.34 -22.31
N HIS A 54 -10.09 -1.63 -21.33
CA HIS A 54 -9.80 -2.20 -20.03
C HIS A 54 -11.06 -2.48 -19.20
N HIS A 55 -12.12 -1.67 -19.35
CA HIS A 55 -13.41 -1.95 -18.76
C HIS A 55 -13.99 -3.27 -19.28
N ASN A 56 -13.87 -3.53 -20.58
CA ASN A 56 -14.30 -4.80 -21.17
C ASN A 56 -13.50 -5.98 -20.61
N MET A 57 -12.16 -5.87 -20.52
CA MET A 57 -11.32 -6.90 -19.91
C MET A 57 -11.68 -7.19 -18.44
N LYS A 58 -12.09 -6.17 -17.69
CA LYS A 58 -12.58 -6.39 -16.33
C LYS A 58 -13.93 -7.11 -16.33
N THR A 59 -14.79 -6.75 -17.27
CA THR A 59 -16.15 -7.29 -17.40
C THR A 59 -16.14 -8.76 -17.81
N ASP A 60 -15.25 -9.17 -18.72
CA ASP A 60 -15.11 -10.56 -19.15
C ASP A 60 -14.29 -11.43 -18.17
N GLY A 61 -13.67 -10.82 -17.16
CA GLY A 61 -12.96 -11.51 -16.08
C GLY A 61 -11.48 -11.78 -16.36
N THR A 62 -10.97 -11.37 -17.52
CA THR A 62 -9.55 -11.44 -17.86
C THR A 62 -8.69 -10.47 -17.05
N LEU A 63 -9.32 -9.44 -16.46
CA LEU A 63 -8.68 -8.46 -15.59
C LEU A 63 -9.42 -8.35 -14.26
N LYS A 64 -8.67 -8.42 -13.15
CA LYS A 64 -9.20 -8.23 -11.79
C LYS A 64 -8.37 -7.20 -11.05
N TYR A 65 -8.94 -6.57 -10.03
CA TYR A 65 -8.18 -5.60 -9.25
C TYR A 65 -8.58 -5.44 -7.79
N LEU A 66 -7.59 -5.00 -7.02
CA LEU A 66 -7.74 -4.57 -5.63
C LEU A 66 -7.38 -3.09 -5.55
N LEU A 67 -8.31 -2.29 -5.03
CA LEU A 67 -8.11 -0.85 -4.78
C LEU A 67 -7.85 -0.65 -3.29
N ASP A 68 -6.69 -0.09 -2.93
CA ASP A 68 -6.43 0.33 -1.56
C ASP A 68 -7.27 1.58 -1.23
N PRO A 69 -8.21 1.52 -0.26
CA PRO A 69 -9.03 2.66 0.10
C PRO A 69 -8.25 3.82 0.76
N TYR A 70 -7.01 3.60 1.21
CA TYR A 70 -6.19 4.61 1.88
C TYR A 70 -5.21 5.30 0.93
N SER A 71 -4.32 4.55 0.26
CA SER A 71 -3.39 5.13 -0.70
C SER A 71 -4.07 5.53 -2.02
N GLY A 72 -5.13 4.82 -2.39
CA GLY A 72 -5.77 4.93 -3.69
C GLY A 72 -5.01 4.21 -4.80
N ASP A 73 -4.00 3.40 -4.46
CA ASP A 73 -3.26 2.55 -5.40
C ASP A 73 -4.12 1.35 -5.81
N VAL A 74 -3.89 0.88 -7.04
CA VAL A 74 -4.62 -0.26 -7.58
C VAL A 74 -3.64 -1.36 -7.97
N ILE A 75 -3.88 -2.56 -7.45
CA ILE A 75 -3.20 -3.78 -7.86
C ILE A 75 -4.08 -4.43 -8.94
N TRP A 76 -3.54 -4.60 -10.15
CA TRP A 76 -4.18 -5.27 -11.27
C TRP A 76 -3.61 -6.67 -11.43
N LEU A 77 -4.49 -7.64 -11.63
CA LEU A 77 -4.16 -9.04 -11.87
C LEU A 77 -4.69 -9.42 -13.25
N PHE A 78 -3.79 -9.84 -14.14
CA PHE A 78 -4.12 -10.29 -15.48
C PHE A 78 -4.33 -11.81 -15.51
N GLU A 79 -5.02 -12.30 -16.53
CA GLU A 79 -5.33 -13.73 -16.70
C GLU A 79 -4.08 -14.62 -16.82
N ASP A 80 -2.99 -14.08 -17.39
CA ASP A 80 -1.71 -14.78 -17.53
C ASP A 80 -0.92 -14.93 -16.22
N GLY A 81 -1.48 -14.45 -15.10
CA GLY A 81 -0.86 -14.48 -13.79
C GLY A 81 0.12 -13.33 -13.51
N THR A 82 0.35 -12.46 -14.48
CA THR A 82 1.12 -11.23 -14.25
C THR A 82 0.29 -10.20 -13.50
N TRP A 83 0.97 -9.27 -12.84
CA TRP A 83 0.32 -8.20 -12.09
C TRP A 83 1.09 -6.90 -12.22
N THR A 84 0.38 -5.78 -12.02
CA THR A 84 0.98 -4.45 -11.97
C THR A 84 0.31 -3.62 -10.90
N ILE A 85 1.03 -2.64 -10.36
CA ILE A 85 0.48 -1.63 -9.46
C ILE A 85 0.42 -0.31 -10.21
N THR A 86 -0.67 0.42 -10.03
CA THR A 86 -0.78 1.80 -10.51
C THR A 86 -1.16 2.74 -9.38
N GLU A 87 -0.34 3.76 -9.23
CA GLU A 87 -0.61 4.86 -8.32
C GLU A 87 -1.54 5.88 -8.99
N ALA A 88 -2.29 6.62 -8.17
CA ALA A 88 -3.09 7.73 -8.66
C ALA A 88 -2.19 8.92 -8.99
N ASP A 89 -2.25 9.45 -10.22
CA ASP A 89 -1.39 10.54 -10.70
C ASP A 89 -2.18 11.85 -10.98
N GLY A 90 -3.50 11.82 -10.84
CA GLY A 90 -4.34 12.99 -11.06
C GLY A 90 -4.13 14.14 -10.06
N PRO A 91 -4.60 15.36 -10.37
CA PRO A 91 -4.41 16.55 -9.52
C PRO A 91 -5.04 16.47 -8.13
N LEU A 92 -5.97 15.55 -7.91
CA LEU A 92 -6.61 15.28 -6.62
C LEU A 92 -6.06 14.01 -5.95
N ALA A 93 -5.08 13.33 -6.54
CA ALA A 93 -4.44 12.17 -5.94
C ALA A 93 -3.77 12.55 -4.61
N PRO A 94 -3.80 11.69 -3.57
CA PRO A 94 -3.21 12.00 -2.26
C PRO A 94 -1.75 12.46 -2.32
N LYS A 95 -0.94 11.82 -3.17
CA LYS A 95 0.48 12.16 -3.36
C LYS A 95 0.69 13.48 -4.10
N GLN A 96 -0.23 13.87 -4.98
CA GLN A 96 -0.15 15.07 -5.82
C GLN A 96 -0.80 16.31 -5.20
N LYS A 97 -1.73 16.12 -4.24
CA LYS A 97 -2.50 17.20 -3.59
C LYS A 97 -1.68 18.00 -2.56
N ARG A 98 -0.43 18.34 -2.89
CA ARG A 98 0.49 19.12 -2.04
C ARG A 98 -0.04 20.53 -1.76
N TRP A 99 -0.80 21.10 -2.69
CA TRP A 99 -1.45 22.41 -2.56
C TRP A 99 -2.52 22.45 -1.48
N ALA A 100 -3.06 21.30 -1.06
CA ALA A 100 -4.12 21.25 -0.05
C ALA A 100 -3.59 21.18 1.39
N GLN A 101 -2.28 21.18 1.56
CA GLN A 101 -1.64 21.27 2.87
C GLN A 101 -0.97 22.64 3.01
N THR A 102 -1.17 23.29 4.15
CA THR A 102 -0.39 24.49 4.49
C THR A 102 1.05 24.10 4.85
N VAL A 103 1.98 25.05 4.75
CA VAL A 103 3.39 24.84 5.16
C VAL A 103 3.47 24.36 6.62
N ALA A 104 2.64 24.90 7.51
CA ALA A 104 2.60 24.50 8.92
C ALA A 104 2.11 23.05 9.11
N GLN A 105 1.09 22.63 8.36
CA GLN A 105 0.60 21.25 8.36
C GLN A 105 1.70 20.30 7.85
N HIS A 106 2.39 20.67 6.77
CA HIS A 106 3.49 19.88 6.22
C HIS A 106 4.65 19.72 7.21
N ILE A 107 5.07 20.79 7.88
CA ILE A 107 6.10 20.75 8.93
C ILE A 107 5.66 19.81 10.07
N THR A 108 4.42 19.93 10.53
CA THR A 108 3.88 19.12 11.62
C THR A 108 3.84 17.63 11.27
N ALA A 109 3.33 17.30 10.07
CA ALA A 109 3.31 15.92 9.57
C ALA A 109 4.71 15.34 9.43
N THR A 110 5.66 16.13 8.92
CA THR A 110 7.07 15.71 8.80
C THR A 110 7.70 15.43 10.15
N ARG A 111 7.52 16.33 11.13
CA ARG A 111 8.04 16.14 12.49
C ARG A 111 7.44 14.90 13.16
N LYS A 112 6.15 14.63 12.96
CA LYS A 112 5.48 13.43 13.48
C LYS A 112 6.09 12.17 12.86
N ARG A 113 6.18 12.10 11.53
CA ARG A 113 6.78 10.94 10.82
C ARG A 113 8.21 10.67 11.28
N VAL A 114 9.07 11.70 11.32
CA VAL A 114 10.46 11.56 11.77
C VAL A 114 10.54 11.07 13.21
N ARG A 115 9.63 11.53 14.09
CA ARG A 115 9.56 11.06 15.48
C ARG A 115 9.15 9.59 15.55
N GLU A 116 8.16 9.17 14.78
CA GLU A 116 7.69 7.78 14.72
C GLU A 116 8.79 6.85 14.17
N GLU A 117 9.47 7.25 13.09
CA GLU A 117 10.62 6.52 12.54
C GLU A 117 11.75 6.40 13.57
N ALA A 118 12.08 7.47 14.28
CA ALA A 118 13.10 7.45 15.33
C ALA A 118 12.71 6.56 16.53
N GLN A 119 11.42 6.50 16.87
CA GLN A 119 10.91 5.61 17.92
C GLN A 119 10.99 4.14 17.49
N HIS A 120 10.62 3.83 16.25
CA HIS A 120 10.71 2.47 15.70
C HIS A 120 12.15 1.98 15.65
N LEU A 121 13.06 2.81 15.10
CA LEU A 121 14.49 2.49 15.05
C LEU A 121 15.07 2.27 16.44
N LYS A 122 14.66 3.08 17.42
CA LYS A 122 15.08 2.87 18.81
C LYS A 122 14.62 1.50 19.34
N GLN A 123 13.35 1.15 19.10
CA GLN A 123 12.82 -0.16 19.49
C GLN A 123 13.61 -1.31 18.86
N GLU A 124 13.88 -1.25 17.56
CA GLU A 124 14.66 -2.29 16.87
C GLU A 124 16.07 -2.44 17.45
N LEU A 125 16.73 -1.32 17.80
CA LEU A 125 18.06 -1.34 18.42
C LEU A 125 18.01 -1.91 19.84
N ASP A 126 17.00 -1.55 20.63
CA ASP A 126 16.80 -2.07 21.98
C ASP A 126 16.53 -3.59 21.94
N ASP A 127 15.69 -4.06 21.00
CA ASP A 127 15.38 -5.47 20.80
C ASP A 127 16.62 -6.26 20.35
N TYR A 128 17.40 -5.71 19.42
CA TYR A 128 18.67 -6.32 18.99
C TYR A 128 19.69 -6.45 20.13
N ALA A 129 19.80 -5.41 20.96
CA ALA A 129 20.69 -5.44 22.13
C ALA A 129 20.26 -6.52 23.15
N GLN A 130 18.95 -6.68 23.38
CA GLN A 130 18.44 -7.75 24.24
C GLN A 130 18.73 -9.14 23.69
N GLN A 131 18.55 -9.35 22.37
CA GLN A 131 18.87 -10.63 21.73
C GLN A 131 20.36 -10.97 21.85
N GLN A 132 21.25 -9.99 21.66
CA GLN A 132 22.68 -10.20 21.86
C GLN A 132 23.03 -10.57 23.31
N ALA A 133 22.46 -9.87 24.29
CA ALA A 133 22.70 -10.17 25.71
C ALA A 133 22.20 -11.58 26.09
N GLN A 134 21.03 -11.99 25.58
CA GLN A 134 20.50 -13.34 25.79
C GLN A 134 21.41 -14.41 25.14
N ALA A 135 21.88 -14.17 23.92
CA ALA A 135 22.79 -15.09 23.25
C ALA A 135 24.15 -15.23 23.98
N GLN A 136 24.67 -14.13 24.53
CA GLN A 136 25.88 -14.14 25.35
C GLN A 136 25.66 -14.93 26.65
N ALA A 137 24.57 -14.68 27.37
CA ALA A 137 24.24 -15.42 28.60
C ALA A 137 24.02 -16.93 28.34
N GLN A 138 23.37 -17.29 27.23
CA GLN A 138 23.21 -18.70 26.82
C GLN A 138 24.54 -19.35 26.46
N ALA A 139 25.47 -18.62 25.82
CA ALA A 139 26.80 -19.12 25.53
C ALA A 139 27.60 -19.35 26.82
N GLU A 140 27.51 -18.45 27.79
CA GLU A 140 28.16 -18.59 29.11
C GLU A 140 27.61 -19.80 29.89
N ASP A 141 26.28 -19.98 29.94
CA ASP A 141 25.63 -21.12 30.63
C ASP A 141 25.98 -22.49 29.98
N ASN A 142 26.10 -22.53 28.65
CA ASN A 142 26.57 -23.71 27.93
C ASN A 142 28.05 -24.04 28.20
N THR A 143 28.91 -23.03 28.42
CA THR A 143 30.32 -23.28 28.76
C THR A 143 30.53 -23.81 30.18
N ASP A 144 29.70 -23.39 31.15
CA ASP A 144 29.76 -23.90 32.53
C ASP A 144 29.21 -25.33 32.65
N THR A 145 28.26 -25.72 31.79
CA THR A 145 27.74 -27.10 31.76
C THR A 145 28.73 -28.09 31.14
N ASP A 146 29.44 -27.71 30.08
CA ASP A 146 30.50 -28.53 29.46
C ASP A 146 31.75 -28.69 30.36
N ALA A 147 32.05 -27.72 31.24
CA ALA A 147 33.15 -27.83 32.21
C ALA A 147 32.85 -28.82 33.37
N SER A 148 31.59 -29.23 33.56
CA SER A 148 31.17 -30.13 34.64
C SER A 148 31.17 -31.62 34.28
N THR A 149 31.49 -31.99 33.02
CA THR A 149 31.33 -33.38 32.51
C THR A 149 32.62 -34.19 32.38
N ASP A 150 33.78 -33.69 32.81
CA ASP A 150 35.03 -34.47 32.85
C ASP A 150 35.17 -35.31 34.14
N ASP A 151 34.27 -36.30 34.31
CA ASP A 151 34.50 -37.43 35.23
C ASP A 151 35.34 -38.49 34.48
N ILE A 152 36.66 -38.48 34.73
CA ILE A 152 37.65 -39.43 34.18
C ILE A 152 37.41 -40.82 34.80
N PRO A 153 37.05 -41.86 34.02
CA PRO A 153 36.91 -43.21 34.56
C PRO A 153 38.28 -43.91 34.61
N PHE A 154 38.57 -44.50 35.77
CA PHE A 154 39.76 -45.31 36.11
C PHE A 154 39.78 -46.67 35.43
#